data_AF-A0A396GLV2-F1
#
_entry.id   AF-A0A396GLV2-F1
#
_cell.length_a   1.000
_cell.length_b   1.000
_cell.length_c   1.000
_cell.angle_alpha   90.00
_cell.angle_beta   90.00
_cell.angle_gamma   90.00
#
_symmetry.space_group_name_H-M   'P 1'
#
loop_
_entity.id
_entity.type
_entity.pdbx_description
1 polymer ?
#
loop_
_entity_poly.entity_id
_entity_poly.type
_entity_poly.pdbx_seq_one_letter_code
_entity_poly.pdbx_strand_id
1 'polypeptide(L)'
;MKDVKLLSNSLFCMDSLNAKLNRSGVENPWFFFGGSYSGALSAWFRLKFPHLTCGSLASSAVVLAVQDFAEFDQQIGESAGPECKAVLQETTQLVETKLADDGKALRSIFNADDLEIDGDFLYYLADAAVIAFQYGNPDKLCKPLVDAKNAGEDLVDAYAKYVKEYYVGTFGITPKSYDQEYLKKTAINEDSSTRLWWFQVCTEVAYFQVAPSNDSIRSSKIDTKYHLDLCKNIFGDGVFPDVDATNLYYGGTKVAGSKIIFTNGSQDPWRHASKQTSSPDLPSYLIKCNNCGHCTDLRGCPQSPLVIEGNEKNCSSPDAVHKVRQKVQEDMDLWLSECIDSGRSSM
;
A
#
# COMPACT_ATOMS: atom_id res chain seq x y z
N MET A 1 12.91 16.99 3.55
CA MET A 1 11.92 15.90 3.56
C MET A 1 10.53 16.48 3.76
N LYS A 2 9.61 16.18 2.85
CA LYS A 2 8.22 16.67 2.82
C LYS A 2 7.36 15.96 3.87
N ASP A 3 7.70 14.71 4.17
CA ASP A 3 7.15 13.94 5.29
C ASP A 3 7.26 14.71 6.62
N VAL A 4 8.33 15.48 6.84
CA VAL A 4 8.50 16.33 8.02
C VAL A 4 7.40 17.40 8.12
N LYS A 5 6.94 17.96 6.99
CA LYS A 5 5.83 18.93 6.98
C LYS A 5 4.49 18.25 7.33
N LEU A 6 4.26 17.04 6.85
CA LEU A 6 3.06 16.26 7.22
C LEU A 6 3.05 15.97 8.73
N LEU A 7 4.18 15.53 9.27
CA LEU A 7 4.34 15.31 10.72
C LEU A 7 4.15 16.62 11.51
N SER A 8 4.60 17.77 11.00
CA SER A 8 4.36 19.06 11.68
C SER A 8 2.88 19.50 11.66
N ASN A 9 2.10 19.11 10.64
CA ASN A 9 0.67 19.41 10.61
C ASN A 9 -0.09 18.58 11.67
N SER A 10 0.33 17.35 11.92
CA SER A 10 -0.19 16.52 13.00
C SER A 10 0.00 17.17 14.37
N LEU A 11 1.17 17.77 14.63
CA LEU A 11 1.46 18.53 15.84
C LEU A 11 0.47 19.69 16.03
N PHE A 12 0.30 20.51 14.98
CA PHE A 12 -0.62 21.65 15.03
C PHE A 12 -2.07 21.25 15.35
N CYS A 13 -2.52 20.11 14.80
CA CYS A 13 -3.85 19.58 15.10
C CYS A 13 -3.99 19.17 16.57
N MET A 14 -2.99 18.49 17.13
CA MET A 14 -2.96 18.09 18.55
C MET A 14 -3.03 19.30 19.49
N ASP A 15 -2.22 20.33 19.23
CA ASP A 15 -2.22 21.56 20.02
C ASP A 15 -3.58 22.26 19.95
N SER A 16 -4.17 22.35 18.75
CA SER A 16 -5.51 22.93 18.58
C SER A 16 -6.59 22.14 19.30
N LEU A 17 -6.52 20.80 19.31
CA LEU A 17 -7.48 19.94 20.01
C LEU A 17 -7.32 20.05 21.52
N ASN A 18 -6.09 20.07 22.04
CA ASN A 18 -5.82 20.29 23.45
C ASN A 18 -6.37 21.64 23.92
N ALA A 19 -6.11 22.71 23.16
CA ALA A 19 -6.64 24.05 23.45
C ALA A 19 -8.17 24.11 23.40
N LYS A 20 -8.81 23.46 22.40
CA LYS A 20 -10.28 23.43 22.27
C LYS A 20 -10.96 22.61 23.35
N LEU A 21 -10.40 21.45 23.70
CA LEU A 21 -11.01 20.51 24.64
C LEU A 21 -10.75 20.88 26.11
N ASN A 22 -9.91 21.88 26.37
CA ASN A 22 -9.71 22.57 27.65
C ASN A 22 -9.75 21.65 28.88
N ARG A 23 -8.99 20.55 28.84
CA ARG A 23 -8.84 19.64 29.98
C ARG A 23 -7.84 20.24 30.96
N SER A 24 -8.33 20.84 32.04
CA SER A 24 -7.48 21.38 33.10
C SER A 24 -6.86 20.24 33.93
N GLY A 25 -5.53 20.24 34.08
CA GLY A 25 -4.81 19.41 35.05
C GLY A 25 -4.40 18.00 34.62
N VAL A 26 -4.56 17.64 33.34
CA VAL A 26 -4.11 16.35 32.78
C VAL A 26 -3.54 16.57 31.37
N GLU A 27 -2.29 16.17 31.12
CA GLU A 27 -1.79 16.04 29.75
C GLU A 27 -2.58 14.93 29.04
N ASN A 28 -3.19 15.24 27.88
CA ASN A 28 -3.93 14.24 27.13
C ASN A 28 -2.96 13.19 26.55
N PRO A 29 -3.09 11.90 26.91
CA PRO A 29 -2.29 10.86 26.28
C PRO A 29 -2.76 10.66 24.83
N TRP A 30 -1.84 10.75 23.88
CA TRP A 30 -2.13 10.54 22.46
C TRP A 30 -1.56 9.22 21.96
N PHE A 31 -2.36 8.49 21.16
CA PHE A 31 -1.91 7.31 20.44
C PHE A 31 -2.13 7.54 18.94
N PHE A 32 -1.10 7.31 18.13
CA PHE A 32 -1.15 7.57 16.70
C PHE A 32 -1.52 6.30 15.93
N PHE A 33 -2.36 6.41 14.91
CA PHE A 33 -2.81 5.29 14.10
C PHE A 33 -2.64 5.61 12.63
N GLY A 34 -2.24 4.62 11.84
CA GLY A 34 -2.24 4.74 10.40
C GLY A 34 -2.09 3.39 9.72
N GLY A 35 -2.64 3.33 8.50
CA GLY A 35 -2.50 2.21 7.57
C GLY A 35 -1.65 2.62 6.36
N SER A 36 -0.88 1.72 5.77
CA SER A 36 -0.09 2.01 4.56
C SER A 36 0.97 3.10 4.80
N TYR A 37 1.15 4.03 3.87
CA TYR A 37 1.99 5.22 4.06
C TYR A 37 1.57 6.06 5.29
N SER A 38 0.28 6.13 5.62
CA SER A 38 -0.13 6.77 6.89
C SER A 38 0.30 5.96 8.13
N GLY A 39 0.48 4.64 7.99
CA GLY A 39 1.12 3.80 9.00
C GLY A 39 2.61 4.09 9.14
N ALA A 40 3.29 4.36 8.03
CA ALA A 40 4.68 4.83 8.05
C ALA A 40 4.77 6.19 8.75
N LEU A 41 3.89 7.15 8.42
CA LEU A 41 3.77 8.42 9.14
C LEU A 41 3.50 8.23 10.64
N SER A 42 2.64 7.28 11.02
CA SER A 42 2.34 6.93 12.41
C SER A 42 3.62 6.49 13.16
N ALA A 43 4.38 5.57 12.58
CA ALA A 43 5.66 5.11 13.13
C ALA A 43 6.70 6.25 13.19
N TRP A 44 6.82 7.05 12.12
CA TRP A 44 7.77 8.16 12.05
C TRP A 44 7.41 9.30 13.00
N PHE A 45 6.13 9.54 13.25
CA PHE A 45 5.67 10.52 14.24
C PHE A 45 6.11 10.10 15.64
N ARG A 46 5.85 8.84 16.01
CA ARG A 46 6.31 8.29 17.30
C ARG A 46 7.84 8.30 17.42
N LEU A 47 8.57 8.00 16.34
CA LEU A 47 10.04 8.07 16.31
C LEU A 47 10.56 9.50 16.57
N LYS A 48 9.97 10.51 15.93
CA LYS A 48 10.49 11.90 15.97
C LYS A 48 9.95 12.70 17.15
N PHE A 49 8.75 12.39 17.62
CA PHE A 49 8.06 13.12 18.68
C PHE A 49 7.58 12.20 19.81
N PRO A 50 8.47 11.38 20.42
CA PRO A 50 8.07 10.43 21.45
C PRO A 50 7.60 11.09 22.75
N HIS A 51 7.82 12.39 22.92
CA HIS A 51 7.33 13.19 24.04
C HIS A 51 5.87 13.65 23.87
N LEU A 52 5.28 13.47 22.68
CA LEU A 52 3.91 13.90 22.38
C LEU A 52 2.90 12.76 22.28
N THR A 53 3.37 11.52 22.17
CA THR A 53 2.53 10.34 22.06
C THR A 53 2.94 9.29 23.07
N CYS A 54 2.01 8.47 23.51
CA CYS A 54 2.27 7.32 24.37
C CYS A 54 2.71 6.09 23.56
N GLY A 55 2.33 6.05 22.29
CA GLY A 55 2.68 5.00 21.34
C GLY A 55 2.03 5.21 19.98
N SER A 56 2.23 4.27 19.07
CA SER A 56 1.60 4.29 17.76
C SER A 56 1.30 2.89 17.21
N LEU A 57 0.22 2.74 16.45
CA LEU A 57 -0.09 1.60 15.61
C LEU A 57 0.23 1.94 14.15
N ALA A 58 1.13 1.16 13.58
CA ALA A 58 1.67 1.26 12.23
C ALA A 58 1.21 0.03 11.42
N SER A 59 -0.03 0.09 10.95
CA SER A 59 -0.68 -1.00 10.21
C SER A 59 -0.23 -1.05 8.75
N SER A 60 0.24 -2.20 8.30
CA SER A 60 0.84 -2.41 6.97
C SER A 60 1.79 -1.26 6.57
N ALA A 61 2.58 -0.81 7.55
CA ALA A 61 3.31 0.45 7.45
C ALA A 61 4.55 0.30 6.56
N VAL A 62 4.55 1.01 5.43
CA VAL A 62 5.66 1.04 4.48
C VAL A 62 6.78 1.96 5.00
N VAL A 63 7.50 1.51 6.03
CA VAL A 63 8.56 2.30 6.69
C VAL A 63 9.91 2.23 5.97
N LEU A 64 10.12 1.22 5.12
CA LEU A 64 11.31 1.04 4.31
C LEU A 64 11.06 1.59 2.90
N ALA A 65 11.73 2.68 2.52
CA ALA A 65 11.79 3.16 1.15
C ALA A 65 12.55 2.15 0.26
N VAL A 66 12.00 1.78 -0.89
CA VAL A 66 12.55 0.72 -1.76
C VAL A 66 12.56 1.19 -3.21
N GLN A 67 13.74 1.28 -3.82
CA GLN A 67 13.87 1.72 -5.22
C GLN A 67 13.53 0.62 -6.23
N ASP A 68 13.91 -0.63 -5.97
CA ASP A 68 13.57 -1.79 -6.79
C ASP A 68 12.79 -2.74 -5.90
N PHE A 69 11.46 -2.75 -6.05
CA PHE A 69 10.57 -3.47 -5.14
C PHE A 69 9.96 -4.72 -5.79
N ALA A 70 10.84 -5.65 -6.21
CA ALA A 70 10.44 -6.91 -6.82
C ALA A 70 9.67 -7.85 -5.87
N GLU A 71 9.94 -7.79 -4.57
CA GLU A 71 9.24 -8.61 -3.56
C GLU A 71 7.75 -8.32 -3.49
N PHE A 72 7.34 -7.13 -3.93
CA PHE A 72 5.93 -6.76 -4.06
C PHE A 72 5.20 -7.70 -5.02
N ASP A 73 5.76 -7.95 -6.20
CA ASP A 73 5.19 -8.84 -7.21
C ASP A 73 5.28 -10.32 -6.79
N GLN A 74 6.40 -10.71 -6.18
CA GLN A 74 6.60 -12.06 -5.66
C GLN A 74 5.52 -12.40 -4.62
N GLN A 75 5.18 -11.47 -3.71
CA GLN A 75 4.14 -11.67 -2.73
C GLN A 75 2.74 -11.83 -3.35
N ILE A 76 2.46 -11.18 -4.49
CA ILE A 76 1.21 -11.41 -5.23
C ILE A 76 1.21 -12.81 -5.82
N GLY A 77 2.30 -13.23 -6.45
CA GLY A 77 2.45 -14.60 -6.98
C GLY A 77 2.26 -15.67 -5.89
N GLU A 78 2.81 -15.47 -4.70
CA GLU A 78 2.58 -16.33 -3.54
C GLU A 78 1.10 -16.33 -3.11
N SER A 79 0.46 -15.16 -3.09
CA SER A 79 -0.93 -15.00 -2.65
C SER A 79 -1.92 -15.60 -3.63
N ALA A 80 -1.62 -15.57 -4.94
CA ALA A 80 -2.40 -16.20 -6.00
C ALA A 80 -2.39 -17.72 -5.92
N GLY A 81 -1.32 -18.31 -5.38
CA GLY A 81 -1.08 -19.74 -5.46
C GLY A 81 -0.72 -20.20 -6.88
N PRO A 82 -0.25 -21.45 -7.04
CA PRO A 82 0.42 -21.89 -8.26
C PRO A 82 -0.46 -21.86 -9.51
N GLU A 83 -1.74 -22.23 -9.39
CA GLU A 83 -2.67 -22.30 -10.53
C GLU A 83 -3.02 -20.90 -11.06
N CYS A 84 -3.53 -20.01 -10.20
CA CYS A 84 -3.86 -18.65 -10.61
C CYS A 84 -2.61 -17.87 -11.05
N LYS A 85 -1.47 -18.06 -10.37
CA LYS A 85 -0.20 -17.45 -10.77
C LYS A 85 0.17 -17.82 -12.21
N ALA A 86 0.10 -19.10 -12.58
CA ALA A 86 0.40 -19.54 -13.93
C ALA A 86 -0.53 -18.90 -14.98
N VAL A 87 -1.83 -18.79 -14.66
CA VAL A 87 -2.80 -18.12 -15.55
C VAL A 87 -2.52 -16.62 -15.67
N LEU A 88 -2.14 -15.94 -14.59
CA LEU A 88 -1.74 -14.52 -14.64
C LEU A 88 -0.48 -14.31 -15.49
N GLN A 89 0.53 -15.18 -15.34
CA GLN A 89 1.75 -15.16 -16.16
C GLN A 89 1.43 -15.34 -17.65
N GLU A 90 0.57 -16.31 -17.98
CA GLU A 90 0.13 -16.53 -19.36
C GLU A 90 -0.67 -15.32 -19.89
N THR A 91 -1.57 -14.76 -19.09
CA THR A 91 -2.35 -13.57 -19.44
C THR A 91 -1.43 -12.40 -19.77
N THR A 92 -0.41 -12.15 -18.95
CA THR A 92 0.58 -11.09 -19.20
C THR A 92 1.35 -11.32 -20.51
N GLN A 93 1.76 -12.56 -20.80
CA GLN A 93 2.45 -12.89 -22.07
C GLN A 93 1.55 -12.67 -23.29
N LEU A 94 0.26 -13.02 -23.18
CA LEU A 94 -0.72 -12.79 -24.25
C LEU A 94 -0.99 -11.29 -24.46
N VAL A 95 -1.08 -10.52 -23.38
CA VAL A 95 -1.18 -9.06 -23.43
C VAL A 95 0.05 -8.46 -24.14
N GLU A 96 1.27 -8.85 -23.75
CA GLU A 96 2.50 -8.35 -24.39
C GLU A 96 2.55 -8.69 -25.89
N THR A 97 2.12 -9.90 -26.26
CA THR A 97 2.07 -10.34 -27.66
C THR A 97 1.07 -9.52 -28.47
N LYS A 98 -0.17 -9.38 -27.97
CA LYS A 98 -1.21 -8.57 -28.65
C LYS A 98 -0.84 -7.08 -28.69
N LEU A 99 -0.13 -6.58 -27.67
CA LEU A 99 0.33 -5.19 -27.60
C LEU A 99 1.35 -4.89 -28.70
N ALA A 100 2.24 -5.84 -29.00
CA ALA A 100 3.23 -5.72 -30.06
C ALA A 100 2.63 -5.85 -31.48
N ASP A 101 1.50 -6.55 -31.62
CA ASP A 101 0.81 -6.75 -32.90
C ASP A 101 -0.12 -5.57 -33.24
N ASP A 102 -1.14 -5.33 -32.42
CA ASP A 102 -2.07 -4.20 -32.56
C ASP A 102 -2.39 -3.60 -31.19
N GLY A 103 -1.44 -2.81 -30.69
CA GLY A 103 -1.58 -2.15 -29.40
C GLY A 103 -2.76 -1.19 -29.30
N LYS A 104 -3.26 -0.63 -30.42
CA LYS A 104 -4.43 0.24 -30.40
C LYS A 104 -5.69 -0.57 -30.16
N ALA A 105 -5.88 -1.66 -30.90
CA ALA A 105 -7.02 -2.56 -30.69
C ALA A 105 -7.01 -3.15 -29.28
N LEU A 106 -5.84 -3.54 -28.76
CA LEU A 106 -5.72 -4.08 -27.41
C LEU A 106 -6.16 -3.06 -26.35
N ARG A 107 -5.68 -1.80 -26.42
CA ARG A 107 -6.07 -0.75 -25.46
C ARG A 107 -7.58 -0.50 -25.46
N SER A 108 -8.22 -0.53 -26.63
CA SER A 108 -9.68 -0.38 -26.74
C SER A 108 -10.45 -1.51 -26.04
N ILE A 109 -9.92 -2.75 -25.99
CA ILE A 109 -10.57 -3.87 -25.28
C ILE A 109 -10.70 -3.56 -23.77
N PHE A 110 -9.73 -2.85 -23.21
CA PHE A 110 -9.67 -2.44 -21.80
C PHE A 110 -10.29 -1.06 -21.52
N ASN A 111 -10.81 -0.35 -22.53
CA ASN A 111 -11.21 1.06 -22.45
C ASN A 111 -10.06 1.98 -21.97
N ALA A 112 -8.83 1.70 -22.41
CA ALA A 112 -7.61 2.39 -22.00
C ALA A 112 -6.91 3.07 -23.18
N ASP A 113 -7.68 3.57 -24.15
CA ASP A 113 -7.18 4.21 -25.37
C ASP A 113 -6.25 5.41 -25.10
N ASP A 114 -6.46 6.10 -23.99
CA ASP A 114 -5.65 7.25 -23.55
C ASP A 114 -4.22 6.87 -23.12
N LEU A 115 -3.95 5.59 -22.84
CA LEU A 115 -2.63 5.12 -22.39
C LEU A 115 -1.68 4.84 -23.55
N GLU A 116 -1.25 5.89 -24.26
CA GLU A 116 -0.41 5.76 -25.46
C GLU A 116 0.95 5.10 -25.18
N ILE A 117 1.53 5.33 -23.99
CA ILE A 117 2.79 4.72 -23.56
C ILE A 117 2.55 3.27 -23.14
N ASP A 118 3.21 2.31 -23.80
CA ASP A 118 3.11 0.87 -23.48
C ASP A 118 3.31 0.57 -21.99
N GLY A 119 4.28 1.23 -21.35
CA GLY A 119 4.57 1.06 -19.92
C GLY A 119 3.40 1.48 -19.03
N ASP A 120 2.71 2.58 -19.35
CA ASP A 120 1.56 3.05 -18.58
C ASP A 120 0.41 2.05 -18.65
N PHE A 121 0.15 1.53 -19.85
CA PHE A 121 -0.85 0.49 -20.06
C PHE A 121 -0.52 -0.79 -19.32
N LEU A 122 0.73 -1.26 -19.39
CA LEU A 122 1.17 -2.47 -18.70
C LEU A 122 1.17 -2.30 -17.17
N TYR A 123 1.50 -1.12 -16.66
CA TYR A 123 1.46 -0.82 -15.23
C TYR A 123 0.02 -0.73 -14.72
N TYR A 124 -0.89 -0.11 -15.49
CA TYR A 124 -2.33 -0.11 -15.23
C TYR A 124 -2.89 -1.54 -15.10
N LEU A 125 -2.51 -2.43 -16.03
CA LEU A 125 -2.92 -3.83 -15.98
C LEU A 125 -2.29 -4.58 -14.80
N ALA A 126 -1.04 -4.31 -14.44
CA ALA A 126 -0.42 -4.94 -13.28
C ALA A 126 -1.14 -4.54 -11.98
N ASP A 127 -1.43 -3.24 -11.79
CA ASP A 127 -2.11 -2.74 -10.59
C ASP A 127 -3.56 -3.23 -10.50
N ALA A 128 -4.22 -3.50 -11.64
CA ALA A 128 -5.53 -4.12 -11.66
C ALA A 128 -5.52 -5.52 -11.03
N ALA A 129 -4.51 -6.35 -11.33
CA ALA A 129 -4.36 -7.67 -10.72
C ALA A 129 -4.03 -7.57 -9.22
N VAL A 130 -3.09 -6.68 -8.87
CA VAL A 130 -2.62 -6.44 -7.50
C VAL A 130 -3.77 -6.10 -6.56
N ILE A 131 -4.70 -5.24 -6.98
CA ILE A 131 -5.80 -4.76 -6.13
C ILE A 131 -6.66 -5.90 -5.59
N ALA A 132 -6.85 -6.98 -6.35
CA ALA A 132 -7.62 -8.14 -5.90
C ALA A 132 -7.01 -8.74 -4.62
N PHE A 133 -5.68 -8.85 -4.56
CA PHE A 133 -4.96 -9.41 -3.41
C PHE A 133 -4.78 -8.39 -2.30
N GLN A 134 -4.34 -7.18 -2.66
CA GLN A 134 -4.09 -6.10 -1.70
C GLN A 134 -5.32 -5.81 -0.84
N TYR A 135 -6.53 -5.94 -1.40
CA TYR A 135 -7.76 -5.69 -0.65
C TYR A 135 -8.64 -6.92 -0.40
N GLY A 136 -8.04 -8.12 -0.39
CA GLY A 136 -8.66 -9.33 0.17
C GLY A 136 -9.79 -9.92 -0.67
N ASN A 137 -9.74 -9.75 -1.99
CA ASN A 137 -10.69 -10.29 -2.95
C ASN A 137 -10.00 -11.12 -4.08
N PRO A 138 -9.08 -12.05 -3.77
CA PRO A 138 -8.37 -12.81 -4.81
C PRO A 138 -9.33 -13.59 -5.72
N ASP A 139 -10.45 -14.09 -5.17
CA ASP A 139 -11.46 -14.86 -5.91
C ASP A 139 -12.16 -14.05 -7.01
N LYS A 140 -12.14 -12.70 -6.93
CA LYS A 140 -12.72 -11.85 -7.97
C LYS A 140 -11.90 -11.87 -9.26
N LEU A 141 -10.60 -12.16 -9.15
CA LEU A 141 -9.66 -12.24 -10.26
C LEU A 141 -9.38 -13.69 -10.64
N CYS A 142 -8.93 -14.49 -9.66
CA CYS A 142 -8.38 -15.82 -9.91
C CYS A 142 -9.43 -16.79 -10.45
N LYS A 143 -10.62 -16.85 -9.83
CA LYS A 143 -11.64 -17.81 -10.23
C LYS A 143 -12.10 -17.59 -11.68
N PRO A 144 -12.51 -16.37 -12.11
CA PRO A 144 -12.90 -16.14 -13.50
C PRO A 144 -11.79 -16.45 -14.51
N LEU A 145 -10.53 -16.12 -14.21
CA LEU A 145 -9.42 -16.38 -15.14
C LEU A 145 -9.07 -17.86 -15.25
N VAL A 146 -9.06 -18.58 -14.12
CA VAL A 146 -8.83 -20.04 -14.12
C VAL A 146 -9.99 -20.76 -14.83
N ASP A 147 -11.23 -20.36 -14.57
CA ASP A 147 -12.41 -20.91 -15.25
C ASP A 147 -12.33 -20.66 -16.78
N ALA A 148 -11.96 -19.45 -17.20
CA ALA A 148 -11.75 -19.10 -18.61
C ALA A 148 -10.63 -19.95 -19.26
N LYS A 149 -9.51 -20.14 -18.56
CA LYS A 149 -8.41 -21.01 -19.01
C LYS A 149 -8.89 -22.44 -19.24
N ASN A 150 -9.63 -22.99 -18.27
CA ASN A 150 -10.12 -24.36 -18.32
C ASN A 150 -11.19 -24.57 -19.41
N ALA A 151 -11.97 -23.53 -19.71
CA ALA A 151 -12.95 -23.52 -20.79
C ALA A 151 -12.33 -23.27 -22.19
N GLY A 152 -11.06 -22.88 -22.26
CA GLY A 152 -10.40 -22.52 -23.53
C GLY A 152 -10.84 -21.16 -24.08
N GLU A 153 -11.31 -20.27 -23.22
CA GLU A 153 -11.70 -18.90 -23.57
C GLU A 153 -10.46 -17.99 -23.76
N ASP A 154 -10.64 -16.83 -24.42
CA ASP A 154 -9.57 -15.84 -24.54
C ASP A 154 -9.31 -15.17 -23.17
N LEU A 155 -8.13 -15.42 -22.62
CA LEU A 155 -7.71 -14.89 -21.32
C LEU A 155 -7.62 -13.36 -21.28
N VAL A 156 -7.28 -12.72 -22.41
CA VAL A 156 -7.20 -11.26 -22.49
C VAL A 156 -8.59 -10.65 -22.41
N ASP A 157 -9.58 -11.27 -23.06
CA ASP A 157 -10.98 -10.84 -22.95
C ASP A 157 -11.55 -11.07 -21.54
N ALA A 158 -11.25 -12.23 -20.95
CA ALA A 158 -11.63 -12.53 -19.56
C ALA A 158 -11.00 -11.54 -18.57
N TYR A 159 -9.73 -11.19 -18.78
CA TYR A 159 -9.04 -10.22 -17.94
C TYR A 159 -9.57 -8.80 -18.15
N ALA A 160 -9.81 -8.39 -19.39
CA ALA A 160 -10.42 -7.09 -19.68
C ALA A 160 -11.80 -6.95 -19.07
N LYS A 161 -12.60 -8.02 -19.04
CA LYS A 161 -13.87 -8.04 -18.32
C LYS A 161 -13.67 -7.80 -16.81
N TYR A 162 -12.73 -8.51 -16.18
CA TYR A 162 -12.37 -8.27 -14.78
C TYR A 162 -11.95 -6.82 -14.53
N VAL A 163 -11.07 -6.27 -15.36
CA VAL A 163 -10.58 -4.89 -15.24
C VAL A 163 -11.75 -3.90 -15.31
N LYS A 164 -12.65 -4.05 -16.29
CA LYS A 164 -13.80 -3.13 -16.45
C LYS A 164 -14.83 -3.26 -15.33
N GLU A 165 -15.22 -4.50 -14.98
CA GLU A 165 -16.32 -4.74 -14.04
C GLU A 165 -15.89 -4.58 -12.58
N TYR A 166 -14.71 -5.09 -12.22
CA TYR A 166 -14.26 -5.10 -10.84
C TYR A 166 -13.29 -3.96 -10.55
N TYR A 167 -12.18 -3.84 -11.29
CA TYR A 167 -11.16 -2.83 -10.99
C TYR A 167 -11.70 -1.41 -11.19
N VAL A 168 -12.19 -1.09 -12.39
CA VAL A 168 -12.80 0.21 -12.68
C VAL A 168 -14.15 0.36 -11.97
N GLY A 169 -15.03 -0.64 -12.09
CA GLY A 169 -16.38 -0.56 -11.56
C GLY A 169 -16.49 -0.46 -10.03
N THR A 170 -15.56 -1.07 -9.27
CA THR A 170 -15.59 -1.05 -7.79
C THR A 170 -14.72 0.04 -7.20
N PHE A 171 -13.54 0.31 -7.77
CA PHE A 171 -12.57 1.26 -7.20
C PHE A 171 -12.64 2.65 -7.84
N GLY A 172 -13.35 2.81 -8.96
CA GLY A 172 -13.42 4.08 -9.69
C GLY A 172 -12.08 4.51 -10.30
N ILE A 173 -11.11 3.60 -10.37
CA ILE A 173 -9.79 3.90 -10.93
C ILE A 173 -9.92 4.00 -12.44
N THR A 174 -9.48 5.12 -12.99
CA THR A 174 -9.54 5.37 -14.44
C THR A 174 -8.14 5.26 -15.05
N PRO A 175 -8.02 4.87 -16.33
CA PRO A 175 -6.73 4.87 -17.02
C PRO A 175 -5.99 6.22 -16.94
N LYS A 176 -6.72 7.34 -16.84
CA LYS A 176 -6.14 8.69 -16.69
C LYS A 176 -5.19 8.84 -15.50
N SER A 177 -5.38 8.06 -14.43
CA SER A 177 -4.47 8.10 -13.28
C SER A 177 -3.08 7.51 -13.57
N TYR A 178 -2.94 6.81 -14.70
CA TYR A 178 -1.69 6.20 -15.18
C TYR A 178 -1.10 6.96 -16.37
N ASP A 179 -1.88 7.78 -17.06
CA ASP A 179 -1.45 8.59 -18.20
C ASP A 179 -0.45 9.67 -17.75
N GLN A 180 0.82 9.51 -18.15
CA GLN A 180 1.88 10.48 -17.85
C GLN A 180 1.59 11.89 -18.41
N GLU A 181 0.93 12.02 -19.56
CA GLU A 181 0.56 13.32 -20.13
C GLU A 181 -0.55 14.00 -19.33
N TYR A 182 -1.50 13.21 -18.80
CA TYR A 182 -2.47 13.72 -17.84
C TYR A 182 -1.81 14.19 -16.55
N LEU A 183 -0.88 13.40 -16.00
CA LEU A 183 -0.19 13.69 -14.72
C LEU A 183 0.74 14.91 -14.78
N LYS A 184 1.16 15.36 -15.97
CA LYS A 184 1.87 16.65 -16.14
C LYS A 184 1.02 17.85 -15.75
N LYS A 185 -0.32 17.75 -15.83
CA LYS A 185 -1.22 18.86 -15.52
C LYS A 185 -1.15 19.21 -14.03
N THR A 186 -0.90 20.49 -13.73
CA THR A 186 -0.74 20.98 -12.36
C THR A 186 -2.01 21.63 -11.80
N ALA A 187 -3.09 21.69 -12.58
CA ALA A 187 -4.36 22.23 -12.13
C ALA A 187 -4.96 21.30 -11.06
N ILE A 188 -5.42 21.88 -9.94
CA ILE A 188 -6.03 21.12 -8.85
C ILE A 188 -7.45 20.72 -9.26
N ASN A 189 -7.75 19.44 -9.15
CA ASN A 189 -9.02 18.78 -9.45
C ASN A 189 -9.21 17.55 -8.55
N GLU A 190 -10.29 16.80 -8.77
CA GLU A 190 -10.65 15.63 -7.97
C GLU A 190 -9.60 14.50 -8.04
N ASP A 191 -8.81 14.42 -9.12
CA ASP A 191 -7.78 13.40 -9.34
C ASP A 191 -6.38 13.83 -8.87
N SER A 192 -6.25 15.01 -8.27
CA SER A 192 -4.93 15.59 -7.93
C SER A 192 -4.16 14.78 -6.89
N SER A 193 -4.83 13.93 -6.13
CA SER A 193 -4.19 13.03 -5.14
C SER A 193 -3.17 12.09 -5.79
N THR A 194 -3.46 11.57 -6.98
CA THR A 194 -2.56 10.66 -7.70
C THR A 194 -1.25 11.34 -8.08
N ARG A 195 -1.33 12.56 -8.64
CA ARG A 195 -0.13 13.33 -8.97
C ARG A 195 0.69 13.68 -7.73
N LEU A 196 0.03 14.03 -6.63
CA LEU A 196 0.71 14.33 -5.36
C LEU A 196 1.41 13.09 -4.79
N TRP A 197 0.77 11.92 -4.88
CA TRP A 197 1.39 10.65 -4.48
C TRP A 197 2.60 10.31 -5.35
N TRP A 198 2.48 10.43 -6.67
CA TRP A 198 3.62 10.26 -7.58
C TRP A 198 4.77 11.21 -7.27
N PHE A 199 4.49 12.44 -6.81
CA PHE A 199 5.56 13.35 -6.40
C PHE A 199 6.32 12.85 -5.17
N GLN A 200 5.64 12.19 -4.22
CA GLN A 200 6.30 11.58 -3.05
C GLN A 200 7.14 10.36 -3.48
N VAL A 201 6.57 9.50 -4.31
CA VAL A 201 7.25 8.36 -4.94
C VAL A 201 8.52 8.81 -5.66
N CYS A 202 8.42 9.81 -6.53
CA CYS A 202 9.51 10.28 -7.38
C CYS A 202 10.57 11.13 -6.67
N THR A 203 10.44 11.38 -5.37
CA THR A 203 11.40 12.22 -4.62
C THR A 203 11.91 11.62 -3.32
N GLU A 204 11.15 10.74 -2.67
CA GLU A 204 11.51 10.27 -1.32
C GLU A 204 11.52 8.75 -1.24
N VAL A 205 10.42 8.10 -1.63
CA VAL A 205 10.19 6.69 -1.24
C VAL A 205 10.43 5.66 -2.34
N ALA A 206 10.37 6.09 -3.60
CA ALA A 206 10.37 5.27 -4.82
C ALA A 206 9.23 4.23 -4.84
N TYR A 207 9.28 3.19 -4.01
CA TYR A 207 8.31 2.08 -4.02
C TYR A 207 8.03 1.56 -5.43
N PHE A 208 9.05 1.53 -6.30
CA PHE A 208 8.84 1.12 -7.69
C PHE A 208 8.56 -0.38 -7.72
N GLN A 209 7.32 -0.71 -8.02
CA GLN A 209 6.86 -2.08 -8.05
C GLN A 209 7.29 -2.68 -9.39
N VAL A 210 8.39 -3.41 -9.39
CA VAL A 210 9.03 -3.89 -10.63
C VAL A 210 8.87 -5.38 -10.81
N ALA A 211 9.03 -5.82 -12.05
CA ALA A 211 9.03 -7.24 -12.38
C ALA A 211 10.28 -7.91 -11.79
N PRO A 212 10.14 -9.00 -11.00
CA PRO A 212 11.29 -9.78 -10.57
C PRO A 212 11.97 -10.42 -11.80
N SER A 213 13.28 -10.67 -11.68
CA SER A 213 14.09 -11.27 -12.76
C SER A 213 13.61 -12.64 -13.22
N ASN A 214 12.88 -13.35 -12.36
CA ASN A 214 12.27 -14.63 -12.63
C ASN A 214 10.89 -14.69 -11.98
N ASP A 215 10.00 -15.51 -12.54
CA ASP A 215 8.72 -15.85 -11.91
C ASP A 215 7.79 -14.65 -11.64
N SER A 216 7.94 -13.59 -12.45
CA SER A 216 7.11 -12.38 -12.47
C SER A 216 5.71 -12.67 -12.99
N ILE A 217 4.68 -12.07 -12.37
CA ILE A 217 3.32 -12.05 -12.93
C ILE A 217 3.07 -10.80 -13.77
N ARG A 218 3.85 -9.73 -13.57
CA ARG A 218 3.77 -8.49 -14.36
C ARG A 218 4.73 -8.51 -15.54
N SER A 219 4.51 -7.61 -16.49
CA SER A 219 5.38 -7.44 -17.65
C SER A 219 6.80 -7.07 -17.23
N SER A 220 7.80 -7.68 -17.88
CA SER A 220 9.22 -7.34 -17.69
C SER A 220 9.58 -5.91 -18.09
N LYS A 221 8.71 -5.23 -18.86
CA LYS A 221 8.85 -3.81 -19.20
C LYS A 221 8.57 -2.88 -18.02
N ILE A 222 7.94 -3.38 -16.95
CA ILE A 222 7.71 -2.63 -15.71
C ILE A 222 8.94 -2.82 -14.82
N ASP A 223 10.01 -2.12 -15.16
CA ASP A 223 11.29 -2.13 -14.44
C ASP A 223 11.56 -0.78 -13.76
N THR A 224 12.71 -0.66 -13.08
CA THR A 224 13.11 0.60 -12.43
C THR A 224 13.28 1.72 -13.46
N LYS A 225 13.71 1.39 -14.69
CA LYS A 225 13.90 2.39 -15.74
C LYS A 225 12.58 3.03 -16.15
N TYR A 226 11.53 2.24 -16.36
CA TYR A 226 10.19 2.74 -16.63
C TYR A 226 9.73 3.75 -15.57
N HIS A 227 9.89 3.42 -14.29
CA HIS A 227 9.48 4.32 -13.19
C HIS A 227 10.31 5.61 -13.13
N LEU A 228 11.62 5.53 -13.36
CA LEU A 228 12.49 6.71 -13.41
C LEU A 228 12.15 7.60 -14.61
N ASP A 229 11.89 7.01 -15.78
CA ASP A 229 11.46 7.73 -16.98
C ASP A 229 10.09 8.39 -16.74
N LEU A 230 9.15 7.71 -16.07
CA LEU A 230 7.86 8.27 -15.63
C LEU A 230 8.06 9.48 -14.72
N CYS A 231 8.90 9.36 -13.69
CA CYS A 231 9.18 10.46 -12.76
C CYS A 231 9.76 11.69 -13.48
N LYS A 232 10.72 11.45 -14.37
CA LYS A 232 11.34 12.48 -15.20
C LYS A 232 10.31 13.15 -16.12
N ASN A 233 9.46 12.37 -16.76
CA ASN A 233 8.47 12.88 -17.71
C ASN A 233 7.41 13.77 -17.03
N ILE A 234 6.95 13.38 -15.84
CA ILE A 234 5.89 14.11 -15.13
C ILE A 234 6.42 15.37 -14.44
N PHE A 235 7.60 15.29 -13.82
CA PHE A 235 8.11 16.35 -12.93
C PHE A 235 9.34 17.10 -13.44
N GLY A 236 9.95 16.65 -14.54
CA GLY A 236 11.12 17.27 -15.17
C GLY A 236 12.46 16.69 -14.72
N ASP A 237 13.54 17.18 -15.34
CA ASP A 237 14.91 16.80 -15.02
C ASP A 237 15.27 17.13 -13.56
N GLY A 238 16.06 16.26 -12.94
CA GLY A 238 16.54 16.44 -11.56
C GLY A 238 15.56 15.99 -10.47
N VAL A 239 14.41 15.43 -10.84
CA VAL A 239 13.48 14.76 -9.91
C VAL A 239 13.77 13.26 -9.91
N PHE A 240 14.41 12.80 -8.83
CA PHE A 240 14.70 11.39 -8.60
C PHE A 240 14.52 11.07 -7.11
N PRO A 241 14.12 9.84 -6.76
CA PRO A 241 13.97 9.45 -5.37
C PRO A 241 15.33 9.29 -4.68
N ASP A 242 15.42 9.76 -3.43
CA ASP A 242 16.57 9.50 -2.54
C ASP A 242 16.13 8.58 -1.40
N VAL A 243 16.07 7.27 -1.71
CA VAL A 243 15.63 6.24 -0.77
C VAL A 243 16.61 6.07 0.39
N ASP A 244 17.90 6.30 0.16
CA ASP A 244 18.94 6.20 1.17
C ASP A 244 18.80 7.31 2.21
N ALA A 245 18.54 8.55 1.79
CA ALA A 245 18.25 9.64 2.71
C ALA A 245 16.98 9.39 3.54
N THR A 246 15.91 8.90 2.91
CA THR A 246 14.66 8.54 3.60
C THR A 246 14.90 7.45 4.64
N ASN A 247 15.58 6.36 4.25
CA ASN A 247 15.87 5.24 5.14
C ASN A 247 16.87 5.60 6.24
N LEU A 248 17.85 6.47 5.97
CA LEU A 248 18.78 6.97 6.98
C LEU A 248 18.05 7.85 8.00
N TYR A 249 17.11 8.67 7.54
CA TYR A 249 16.40 9.60 8.43
C TYR A 249 15.37 8.91 9.31
N TYR A 250 14.69 7.87 8.81
CA TYR A 250 13.62 7.17 9.52
C TYR A 250 13.98 5.76 10.03
N GLY A 251 15.09 5.18 9.57
CA GLY A 251 15.61 3.89 10.01
C GLY A 251 15.13 2.67 9.22
N GLY A 252 14.25 2.84 8.22
CA GLY A 252 13.69 1.72 7.45
C GLY A 252 13.02 0.67 8.35
N THR A 253 13.33 -0.61 8.18
CA THR A 253 12.86 -1.68 9.08
C THR A 253 13.62 -1.75 10.42
N LYS A 254 14.73 -1.01 10.54
CA LYS A 254 15.57 -0.87 11.75
C LYS A 254 15.28 0.43 12.49
N VAL A 255 13.99 0.79 12.60
CA VAL A 255 13.51 1.97 13.32
C VAL A 255 14.11 2.01 14.73
N ALA A 256 14.83 3.09 15.05
CA ALA A 256 15.43 3.34 16.36
C ALA A 256 14.45 4.06 17.31
N GLY A 257 13.22 3.54 17.40
CA GLY A 257 12.14 4.09 18.22
C GLY A 257 11.69 3.11 19.30
N SER A 258 10.66 3.50 20.06
CA SER A 258 9.99 2.64 21.04
C SER A 258 8.48 2.85 21.00
N LYS A 259 7.73 1.87 21.50
CA LYS A 259 6.27 1.90 21.60
C LYS A 259 5.58 2.07 20.25
N ILE A 260 6.01 1.29 19.26
CA ILE A 260 5.42 1.26 17.90
C ILE A 260 4.99 -0.17 17.59
N ILE A 261 3.69 -0.40 17.46
CA ILE A 261 3.14 -1.68 17.05
C ILE A 261 3.07 -1.73 15.53
N PHE A 262 3.67 -2.76 14.93
CA PHE A 262 3.56 -3.05 13.50
C PHE A 262 2.63 -4.24 13.30
N THR A 263 1.73 -4.13 12.33
CA THR A 263 0.85 -5.23 11.91
C THR A 263 0.95 -5.41 10.41
N ASN A 264 0.90 -6.64 9.91
CA ASN A 264 0.94 -6.94 8.48
C ASN A 264 -0.04 -8.08 8.16
N GLY A 265 -0.71 -8.01 7.01
CA GLY A 265 -1.48 -9.13 6.45
C GLY A 265 -0.57 -10.12 5.72
N SER A 266 -0.90 -11.40 5.73
CA SER A 266 -0.08 -12.42 5.05
C SER A 266 -0.11 -12.35 3.53
N GLN A 267 -1.17 -11.81 2.93
CA GLN A 267 -1.32 -11.60 1.49
C GLN A 267 -1.10 -10.14 1.08
N ASP A 268 -0.67 -9.28 2.02
CA ASP A 268 -0.38 -7.89 1.73
C ASP A 268 0.95 -7.77 0.97
N PRO A 269 0.95 -7.30 -0.30
CA PRO A 269 2.20 -7.15 -1.06
C PRO A 269 3.13 -6.09 -0.47
N TRP A 270 2.61 -5.14 0.31
CA TRP A 270 3.40 -4.08 0.95
C TRP A 270 4.17 -4.55 2.19
N ARG A 271 3.91 -5.75 2.72
CA ARG A 271 4.51 -6.21 3.99
C ARG A 271 6.04 -6.29 3.96
N HIS A 272 6.64 -6.40 2.79
CA HIS A 272 8.09 -6.46 2.61
C HIS A 272 8.76 -5.09 2.73
N ALA A 273 7.99 -4.00 2.58
CA ALA A 273 8.41 -2.63 2.92
C ALA A 273 8.09 -2.26 4.39
N SER A 274 7.54 -3.20 5.17
CA SER A 274 7.18 -3.02 6.57
C SER A 274 8.17 -3.71 7.52
N LYS A 275 8.14 -3.34 8.80
CA LYS A 275 8.88 -4.06 9.84
C LYS A 275 8.19 -5.39 10.10
N GLN A 276 8.94 -6.48 9.94
CA GLN A 276 8.42 -7.84 10.17
C GLN A 276 9.04 -8.51 11.41
N THR A 277 10.23 -8.07 11.85
CA THR A 277 10.90 -8.59 13.04
C THR A 277 10.38 -7.89 14.30
N SER A 278 9.82 -8.68 15.21
CA SER A 278 9.27 -8.22 16.49
C SER A 278 10.35 -8.01 17.55
N SER A 279 10.13 -7.05 18.45
CA SER A 279 10.92 -6.81 19.67
C SER A 279 10.01 -6.20 20.75
N PRO A 280 10.38 -6.22 22.04
CA PRO A 280 9.50 -5.74 23.12
C PRO A 280 8.96 -4.32 22.91
N ASP A 281 9.80 -3.37 22.48
CA ASP A 281 9.39 -1.99 22.23
C ASP A 281 8.80 -1.74 20.83
N LEU A 282 9.00 -2.69 19.91
CA LEU A 282 8.54 -2.60 18.53
C LEU A 282 7.90 -3.93 18.12
N PRO A 283 6.76 -4.32 18.74
CA PRO A 283 6.11 -5.56 18.42
C PRO A 283 5.68 -5.56 16.95
N SER A 284 5.86 -6.70 16.28
CA SER A 284 5.44 -6.92 14.90
C SER A 284 4.59 -8.17 14.79
N TYR A 285 3.36 -8.02 14.34
CA TYR A 285 2.37 -9.09 14.25
C TYR A 285 1.99 -9.37 12.79
N LEU A 286 2.08 -10.64 12.39
CA LEU A 286 1.63 -11.12 11.09
C LEU A 286 0.27 -11.81 11.23
N ILE A 287 -0.74 -11.29 10.55
CA ILE A 287 -2.07 -11.88 10.47
C ILE A 287 -2.08 -12.87 9.30
N LYS A 288 -2.09 -14.16 9.62
CA LYS A 288 -2.12 -15.22 8.62
C LYS A 288 -3.55 -15.66 8.29
N CYS A 289 -4.02 -15.31 7.10
CA CYS A 289 -5.23 -15.90 6.52
C CYS A 289 -5.25 -15.74 4.98
N ASN A 290 -6.09 -16.55 4.33
CA ASN A 290 -6.45 -16.36 2.93
C ASN A 290 -7.46 -15.19 2.88
N ASN A 291 -7.18 -14.12 2.14
CA ASN A 291 -7.84 -12.80 2.13
C ASN A 291 -7.37 -11.76 3.16
N CYS A 292 -6.29 -12.04 3.91
CA CYS A 292 -5.65 -11.06 4.80
C CYS A 292 -4.68 -10.16 4.02
N GLY A 293 -5.23 -9.13 3.35
CA GLY A 293 -4.48 -8.12 2.63
C GLY A 293 -4.06 -6.92 3.50
N HIS A 294 -4.05 -5.77 2.88
CA HIS A 294 -3.50 -4.53 3.41
C HIS A 294 -4.34 -3.93 4.54
N CYS A 295 -3.73 -3.64 5.68
CA CYS A 295 -4.38 -3.10 6.88
C CYS A 295 -5.52 -3.99 7.43
N THR A 296 -5.34 -5.31 7.39
CA THR A 296 -6.35 -6.29 7.85
C THR A 296 -6.74 -6.09 9.32
N ASP A 297 -5.80 -5.75 10.19
CA ASP A 297 -6.06 -5.44 11.61
C ASP A 297 -7.05 -4.29 11.78
N LEU A 298 -6.98 -3.27 10.93
CA LEU A 298 -7.90 -2.13 10.99
C LEU A 298 -9.27 -2.46 10.38
N ARG A 299 -9.31 -3.25 9.29
CA ARG A 299 -10.50 -3.38 8.44
C ARG A 299 -11.21 -4.73 8.46
N GLY A 300 -10.61 -5.78 9.02
CA GLY A 300 -11.10 -7.15 8.80
C GLY A 300 -10.99 -7.53 7.32
N CYS A 301 -11.92 -8.34 6.80
CA CYS A 301 -11.90 -8.79 5.40
C CYS A 301 -13.30 -8.72 4.73
N PRO A 302 -13.36 -8.60 3.39
CA PRO A 302 -12.28 -8.04 2.58
C PRO A 302 -12.01 -6.58 2.99
N GLN A 303 -10.84 -6.04 2.63
CA GLN A 303 -10.48 -4.66 3.00
C GLN A 303 -11.08 -3.62 2.03
N SER A 304 -11.68 -4.09 0.93
CA SER A 304 -12.52 -3.32 0.01
C SER A 304 -13.81 -4.11 -0.34
N PRO A 305 -14.99 -3.46 -0.40
CA PRO A 305 -15.23 -2.05 -0.09
C PRO A 305 -14.97 -1.74 1.39
N LEU A 306 -14.58 -0.49 1.70
CA LEU A 306 -14.27 -0.09 3.07
C LEU A 306 -15.53 -0.08 3.93
N VAL A 307 -15.54 -0.93 4.95
CA VAL A 307 -16.51 -0.88 6.06
C VAL A 307 -15.80 -0.28 7.27
N ILE A 308 -16.35 0.81 7.84
CA ILE A 308 -15.69 1.60 8.90
C ILE A 308 -15.31 0.73 10.11
N GLU A 309 -16.24 -0.12 10.57
CA GLU A 309 -15.99 -1.02 11.71
C GLU A 309 -15.17 -2.25 11.32
N GLY A 310 -15.03 -2.50 10.02
CA GLY A 310 -14.51 -3.73 9.48
C GLY A 310 -15.34 -4.96 9.85
N ASN A 311 -14.94 -6.13 9.35
CA ASN A 311 -15.54 -7.39 9.78
C ASN A 311 -14.54 -8.54 9.72
N GLU A 312 -13.98 -8.92 10.87
CA GLU A 312 -13.02 -10.02 10.97
C GLU A 312 -13.67 -11.39 10.73
N LYS A 313 -14.99 -11.54 10.92
CA LYS A 313 -15.72 -12.80 10.70
C LYS A 313 -15.73 -13.25 9.24
N ASN A 314 -15.50 -12.30 8.33
CA ASN A 314 -15.42 -12.53 6.89
C ASN A 314 -14.01 -12.89 6.42
N CYS A 315 -13.00 -12.82 7.30
CA CYS A 315 -11.67 -13.32 6.99
C CYS A 315 -11.67 -14.84 6.95
N SER A 316 -10.79 -15.47 6.17
CA SER A 316 -10.71 -16.94 6.21
C SER A 316 -10.22 -17.49 7.55
N SER A 317 -9.62 -16.64 8.39
CA SER A 317 -9.27 -16.96 9.78
C SER A 317 -9.62 -15.78 10.68
N PRO A 318 -10.88 -15.69 11.16
CA PRO A 318 -11.30 -14.63 12.08
C PRO A 318 -10.45 -14.61 13.35
N ASP A 319 -10.11 -15.79 13.88
CA ASP A 319 -9.26 -15.94 15.07
C ASP A 319 -7.87 -15.32 14.91
N ALA A 320 -7.28 -15.37 13.70
CA ALA A 320 -5.97 -14.78 13.45
C ALA A 320 -6.02 -13.26 13.58
N VAL A 321 -7.06 -12.63 13.05
CA VAL A 321 -7.30 -11.18 13.16
C VAL A 321 -7.61 -10.81 14.61
N HIS A 322 -8.51 -11.55 15.24
CA HIS A 322 -8.94 -11.32 16.62
C HIS A 322 -7.77 -11.36 17.60
N LYS A 323 -6.90 -12.38 17.50
CA LYS A 323 -5.71 -12.52 18.34
C LYS A 323 -4.73 -11.36 18.18
N VAL A 324 -4.56 -10.84 16.96
CA VAL A 324 -3.67 -9.68 16.74
C VAL A 324 -4.30 -8.41 17.29
N ARG A 325 -5.61 -8.20 17.11
CA ARG A 325 -6.34 -7.08 17.72
C ARG A 325 -6.24 -7.08 19.24
N GLN A 326 -6.37 -8.23 19.88
CA GLN A 326 -6.18 -8.37 21.33
C GLN A 326 -4.77 -7.97 21.77
N LYS A 327 -3.73 -8.47 21.10
CA LYS A 327 -2.33 -8.08 21.42
C LYS A 327 -2.08 -6.59 21.24
N VAL A 328 -2.63 -5.99 20.17
CA VAL A 328 -2.56 -4.55 19.93
C VAL A 328 -3.21 -3.79 21.10
N GLN A 329 -4.38 -4.25 21.57
CA GLN A 329 -5.06 -3.65 22.73
C GLN A 329 -4.24 -3.78 24.01
N GLU A 330 -3.67 -4.96 24.29
CA GLU A 330 -2.80 -5.19 25.45
C GLU A 330 -1.58 -4.26 25.46
N ASP A 331 -0.89 -4.14 24.31
CA ASP A 331 0.26 -3.24 24.15
C ASP A 331 -0.16 -1.77 24.33
N MET A 332 -1.30 -1.38 23.78
CA MET A 332 -1.86 -0.03 23.92
C MET A 332 -2.22 0.31 25.37
N ASP A 333 -2.93 -0.57 26.06
CA ASP A 333 -3.36 -0.37 27.45
C ASP A 333 -2.15 -0.24 28.38
N LEU A 334 -1.14 -1.08 28.19
CA LEU A 334 0.13 -1.01 28.92
C LEU A 334 0.80 0.36 28.72
N TRP A 335 1.02 0.78 27.47
CA TRP A 335 1.75 2.02 27.20
C TRP A 335 0.98 3.28 27.57
N LEU A 336 -0.36 3.26 27.48
CA LEU A 336 -1.21 4.34 27.99
C LEU A 336 -1.09 4.46 29.51
N SER A 337 -1.03 3.35 30.25
CA SER A 337 -0.86 3.37 31.71
C SER A 337 0.47 4.02 32.13
N GLU A 338 1.58 3.64 31.48
CA GLU A 338 2.91 4.19 31.75
C GLU A 338 3.03 5.69 31.39
N CYS A 339 2.28 6.12 30.38
CA CYS A 339 2.26 7.51 29.92
C CYS A 339 1.54 8.44 30.91
N ILE A 340 0.47 7.95 31.56
CA ILE A 340 -0.26 8.69 32.58
C ILE A 340 0.57 8.85 33.86
N ASP A 341 1.31 7.81 34.26
CA ASP A 341 2.11 7.83 35.49
C ASP A 341 3.36 8.73 35.38
N SER A 342 3.93 8.85 34.18
CA SER A 342 5.05 9.78 33.92
C SER A 342 4.62 11.26 33.98
N GLY A 343 3.40 11.58 33.52
CA GLY A 343 2.83 12.93 33.68
C GLY A 343 2.52 13.32 35.13
N ARG A 344 2.21 12.34 36.00
CA ARG A 344 1.95 12.57 37.44
C ARG A 344 3.21 12.76 38.28
N SER A 345 4.36 12.24 37.84
CA SER A 345 5.63 12.39 38.56
C SER A 345 6.36 13.71 38.25
N SER A 346 5.84 14.48 37.30
CA SER A 346 6.42 15.73 36.78
C SER A 346 5.72 17.00 37.31
N MET A 347 4.67 16.83 38.13
CA MET A 347 3.97 17.88 38.88
C MET A 347 4.28 17.72 40.37
#